data_AF-A0A8S0WHY2-F1
#
_entry.id   AF-A0A8S0WHY2-F1
#
_cell.length_a   1.000
_cell.length_b   1.000
_cell.length_c   1.000
_cell.angle_alpha   90.00
_cell.angle_beta   90.00
_cell.angle_gamma   90.00
#
_symmetry.space_group_name_H-M   'P 1'
#
loop_
_entity.id
_entity.type
_entity.pdbx_description
1 polymer ?
#
loop_
_entity_poly.entity_id
_entity_poly.type
_entity_poly.pdbx_seq_one_letter_code
_entity_poly.pdbx_strand_id
1 'polypeptide(L)'
;MQSSLSQPLLPRHLVDEIQRTYGAAYLTMSDVSQEASHEYRLAMRNWNGPLPPDIHLCNELDPAFSQKAKRTYLHYMAATADILSACELLYCGASPDKASPDGYTPIFSALAELAVRRFRSFVTPLLPPSYLPSVVNCPPQYLPAYSHIAKILIEQHIDVNQTVHRVSILRLACLAKDWDIIGLLFEHGANDTISSSTSTFKATFPTASDRKRYTALVAAKRLPEGQQRPARMCPCWSGKRVSECHGKLGAKVPYPLDYVCVCGSEKTYRRCCSRKAKLSVIEEWKSDICRIMHRYDEKDDMAEINQKLQELMKKGQLMEDSLRRAIGLPEDPAKNHTMYTDPNEFGKRVTEQGLVDPAFGYAMCRYPDRVPLPVDRTVRSRQVMEGRHAIWNSLVDEYIALGTDSRSAFEIARAAKVGTWGGAYIRQCEGENCDKVEQKDVEKLQQCIKCQMAVYCGRECQKSAWPTHKKVCSTPAQRPQLLPSQMAVLKKVMPAIANGEVLLYLPS
;
A
#
# COMPACT_ATOMS: atom_id res chain seq x y z
N MET A 1 -29.86 -12.62 7.85
CA MET A 1 -28.83 -12.76 6.80
C MET A 1 -27.55 -12.18 7.37
N GLN A 2 -26.50 -12.98 7.58
CA GLN A 2 -25.20 -12.43 7.99
C GLN A 2 -24.70 -11.54 6.85
N SER A 3 -24.43 -10.26 7.13
CA SER A 3 -23.97 -9.32 6.11
C SER A 3 -22.72 -9.87 5.43
N SER A 4 -22.64 -9.76 4.11
CA SER A 4 -21.48 -10.15 3.28
C SER A 4 -20.21 -9.34 3.55
N LEU A 5 -20.26 -8.39 4.48
CA LEU A 5 -19.16 -7.49 4.82
C LEU A 5 -17.97 -8.24 5.44
N SER A 6 -16.77 -7.80 5.10
CA SER A 6 -15.54 -8.29 5.73
C SER A 6 -15.54 -7.96 7.22
N GLN A 7 -15.07 -8.90 8.04
CA GLN A 7 -14.79 -8.65 9.45
C GLN A 7 -13.78 -7.49 9.62
N PRO A 8 -13.77 -6.82 10.79
CA PRO A 8 -12.72 -5.86 11.13
C PRO A 8 -11.33 -6.45 10.85
N LEU A 9 -10.47 -5.69 10.17
CA LEU A 9 -9.11 -6.14 9.84
C LEU A 9 -8.17 -5.84 11.00
N LEU A 10 -8.58 -6.35 12.16
CA LEU A 10 -7.98 -6.15 13.47
C LEU A 10 -7.89 -7.48 14.21
N PRO A 11 -6.95 -7.63 15.15
CA PRO A 11 -6.91 -8.82 16.00
C PRO A 11 -8.22 -9.00 16.77
N ARG A 12 -8.72 -10.23 16.83
CA ARG A 12 -10.01 -10.53 17.47
C ARG A 12 -10.07 -10.10 18.94
N HIS A 13 -8.96 -10.26 19.66
CA HIS A 13 -8.88 -9.88 21.08
C HIS A 13 -9.11 -8.37 21.30
N LEU A 14 -8.63 -7.51 20.40
CA LEU A 14 -8.88 -6.06 20.46
C LEU A 14 -10.36 -5.76 20.24
N VAL A 15 -10.97 -6.36 19.22
CA VAL A 15 -12.40 -6.17 18.92
C VAL A 15 -13.26 -6.61 20.12
N ASP A 16 -12.95 -7.76 20.71
CA ASP A 16 -13.67 -8.28 21.87
C ASP A 16 -13.45 -7.40 23.12
N GLU A 17 -12.26 -6.81 23.31
CA GLU A 17 -11.97 -5.86 24.40
C GLU A 17 -12.78 -4.57 24.26
N ILE A 18 -12.84 -3.99 23.06
CA ILE A 18 -13.65 -2.80 22.78
C ILE A 18 -15.14 -3.12 23.00
N GLN A 19 -15.61 -4.28 22.55
CA GLN A 19 -16.98 -4.72 22.78
C GLN A 19 -17.30 -4.90 24.28
N ARG A 20 -16.37 -5.46 25.07
CA ARG A 20 -16.56 -5.58 26.53
C ARG A 20 -16.59 -4.22 27.22
N THR A 21 -15.78 -3.27 26.76
CA THR A 21 -15.64 -1.95 27.39
C THR A 21 -16.82 -1.02 27.04
N TYR A 22 -17.27 -0.98 25.79
CA TYR A 22 -18.28 -0.03 25.31
C TYR A 22 -19.63 -0.69 24.91
N GLY A 23 -19.72 -2.01 24.99
CA GLY A 23 -20.92 -2.77 24.66
C GLY A 23 -21.07 -3.08 23.17
N ALA A 24 -21.96 -4.02 22.84
CA ALA A 24 -22.19 -4.48 21.47
C ALA A 24 -22.73 -3.39 20.54
N ALA A 25 -23.53 -2.45 21.07
CA ALA A 25 -24.08 -1.33 20.30
C ALA A 25 -22.99 -0.41 19.73
N TYR A 26 -21.85 -0.29 20.42
CA TYR A 26 -20.71 0.49 19.93
C TYR A 26 -20.10 -0.14 18.66
N LEU A 27 -19.98 -1.47 18.59
CA LEU A 27 -19.48 -2.17 17.40
C LEU A 27 -20.36 -1.90 16.18
N THR A 28 -21.67 -1.87 16.37
CA THR A 28 -22.63 -1.62 15.28
C THR A 28 -22.65 -0.16 14.82
N MET A 29 -22.10 0.77 15.61
CA MET A 29 -21.93 2.17 15.21
C MET A 29 -20.61 2.41 14.46
N SER A 30 -19.63 1.52 14.63
CA SER A 30 -18.33 1.67 13.98
C SER A 30 -18.42 1.44 12.47
N ASP A 31 -17.66 2.23 11.73
CA ASP A 31 -17.52 2.15 10.27
C ASP A 31 -16.97 0.79 9.81
N VAL A 32 -16.27 0.05 10.68
CA VAL A 32 -15.85 -1.33 10.37
C VAL A 32 -17.03 -2.30 10.19
N SER A 33 -18.23 -1.91 10.60
CA SER A 33 -19.46 -2.70 10.47
C SER A 33 -20.44 -2.11 9.46
N GLN A 34 -20.14 -0.94 8.86
CA GLN A 34 -21.03 -0.26 7.91
C GLN A 34 -20.77 -0.71 6.48
N GLU A 35 -21.83 -0.93 5.72
CA GLU A 35 -21.77 -1.29 4.31
C GLU A 35 -21.18 -0.16 3.45
N ALA A 36 -21.57 1.10 3.74
CA ALA A 36 -21.03 2.28 3.06
C ALA A 36 -19.51 2.43 3.20
N SER A 37 -18.96 1.89 4.30
CA SER A 37 -17.54 1.95 4.63
C SER A 37 -16.76 0.72 4.14
N HIS A 38 -17.45 -0.30 3.64
CA HIS A 38 -16.83 -1.56 3.27
C HIS A 38 -15.93 -1.44 2.04
N GLU A 39 -16.40 -0.75 0.99
CA GLU A 39 -15.65 -0.62 -0.27
C GLU A 39 -14.31 0.10 -0.09
N TYR A 40 -14.29 1.22 0.64
CA TYR A 40 -13.03 1.95 0.87
C TYR A 40 -12.06 1.10 1.70
N ARG A 41 -12.56 0.33 2.68
CA ARG A 41 -11.74 -0.58 3.51
C ARG A 41 -11.11 -1.68 2.67
N LEU A 42 -11.87 -2.27 1.75
CA LEU A 42 -11.35 -3.25 0.79
C LEU A 42 -10.32 -2.61 -0.15
N ALA A 43 -10.59 -1.39 -0.63
CA ALA A 43 -9.71 -0.67 -1.55
C ALA A 43 -8.34 -0.36 -0.92
N MET A 44 -8.28 -0.02 0.37
CA MET A 44 -7.00 0.16 1.09
C MET A 44 -6.17 -1.14 1.18
N ARG A 45 -6.80 -2.30 1.01
CA ARG A 45 -6.13 -3.62 1.06
C ARG A 45 -5.83 -4.22 -0.31
N ASN A 46 -6.34 -3.62 -1.37
CA ASN A 46 -6.09 -4.10 -2.72
C ASN A 46 -4.73 -3.59 -3.23
N TRP A 47 -3.72 -4.46 -3.28
CA TRP A 47 -2.37 -4.04 -3.69
C TRP A 47 -2.19 -3.80 -5.18
N ASN A 48 -3.19 -4.14 -5.99
CA ASN A 48 -3.12 -3.84 -7.43
C ASN A 48 -3.35 -2.35 -7.71
N GLY A 49 -3.84 -1.61 -6.71
CA GLY A 49 -4.04 -0.17 -6.73
C GLY A 49 -4.53 0.28 -5.35
N PRO A 50 -3.66 0.26 -4.32
CA PRO A 50 -4.10 0.48 -2.95
C PRO A 50 -4.54 1.92 -2.79
N LEU A 51 -5.76 2.10 -2.29
CA LEU A 51 -6.22 3.42 -1.88
C LEU A 51 -5.34 3.89 -0.70
N PRO A 52 -4.78 5.11 -0.72
CA PRO A 52 -3.97 5.58 0.38
C PRO A 52 -4.84 5.72 1.64
N PRO A 53 -4.37 5.28 2.82
CA PRO A 53 -5.13 5.41 4.07
C PRO A 53 -5.31 6.86 4.53
N ASP A 54 -4.49 7.77 3.99
CA ASP A 54 -4.57 9.23 4.20
C ASP A 54 -5.49 9.93 3.19
N ILE A 55 -6.38 9.20 2.50
CA ILE A 55 -7.34 9.80 1.58
C ILE A 55 -8.26 10.78 2.31
N HIS A 56 -8.56 11.90 1.64
CA HIS A 56 -9.51 12.88 2.15
C HIS A 56 -10.93 12.34 2.10
N LEU A 57 -11.65 12.49 3.21
CA LEU A 57 -13.08 12.25 3.27
C LEU A 57 -13.80 13.52 2.79
N CYS A 58 -14.79 13.34 1.93
CA CYS A 58 -15.77 14.37 1.61
C CYS A 58 -17.13 13.91 2.10
N ASN A 59 -17.66 14.58 3.13
CA ASN A 59 -18.99 14.33 3.67
C ASN A 59 -19.81 15.62 3.59
N GLU A 60 -20.67 15.73 2.57
CA GLU A 60 -21.50 16.92 2.36
C GLU A 60 -22.52 17.16 3.49
N LEU A 61 -22.81 16.15 4.30
CA LEU A 61 -23.70 16.27 5.46
C LEU A 61 -22.98 16.82 6.70
N ASP A 62 -21.64 16.75 6.75
CA ASP A 62 -20.83 17.28 7.84
C ASP A 62 -19.87 18.37 7.32
N PRO A 63 -20.20 19.66 7.53
CA PRO A 63 -19.37 20.78 7.08
C PRO A 63 -17.91 20.71 7.57
N ALA A 64 -17.68 20.07 8.72
CA ALA A 64 -16.35 19.86 9.29
C ALA A 64 -15.48 18.93 8.42
N PHE A 65 -16.09 18.16 7.51
CA PHE A 65 -15.47 17.20 6.60
C PHE A 65 -15.87 17.46 5.13
N SER A 66 -16.14 18.72 4.79
CA SER A 66 -16.41 19.15 3.41
C SER A 66 -15.18 19.00 2.49
N GLN A 67 -15.40 19.05 1.17
CA GLN A 67 -14.34 19.03 0.16
C GLN A 67 -13.25 20.08 0.40
N LYS A 68 -13.62 21.25 0.95
CA LYS A 68 -12.69 22.33 1.27
C LYS A 68 -11.82 22.02 2.49
N ALA A 69 -12.38 21.34 3.49
CA ALA A 69 -11.68 21.02 4.74
C ALA A 69 -10.54 20.01 4.53
N LYS A 70 -10.62 19.16 3.49
CA LYS A 70 -9.61 18.15 3.11
C LYS A 70 -9.10 17.33 4.31
N ARG A 71 -10.00 16.97 5.23
CA ARG A 71 -9.68 16.11 6.38
C ARG A 71 -9.70 14.64 5.95
N THR A 72 -8.82 13.82 6.53
CA THR A 72 -8.76 12.38 6.20
C THR A 72 -9.81 11.58 6.95
N TYR A 73 -10.01 10.32 6.55
CA TYR A 73 -10.82 9.38 7.33
C TYR A 73 -10.35 9.26 8.80
N LEU A 74 -9.04 9.33 9.07
CA LEU A 74 -8.54 9.25 10.44
C LEU A 74 -8.97 10.46 11.30
N HIS A 75 -9.11 11.66 10.70
CA HIS A 75 -9.71 12.80 11.38
C HIS A 75 -11.17 12.55 11.73
N TYR A 76 -11.91 11.95 10.79
CA TYR A 76 -13.32 11.65 10.99
C TYR A 76 -13.51 10.63 12.11
N MET A 77 -12.77 9.52 12.08
CA MET A 77 -12.82 8.50 13.14
C MET A 77 -12.43 9.08 14.51
N ALA A 78 -11.47 9.99 14.55
CA ALA A 78 -11.11 10.69 15.77
C ALA A 78 -12.21 11.62 16.28
N ALA A 79 -12.90 12.34 15.39
CA ALA A 79 -14.00 13.25 15.72
C ALA A 79 -15.30 12.53 16.10
N THR A 80 -15.53 11.32 15.59
CA THR A 80 -16.72 10.49 15.89
C THR A 80 -16.48 9.48 17.01
N ALA A 81 -15.26 9.45 17.56
CA ALA A 81 -14.81 8.48 18.56
C ALA A 81 -14.88 7.02 18.09
N ASP A 82 -14.66 6.72 16.81
CA ASP A 82 -14.62 5.36 16.28
C ASP A 82 -13.22 4.71 16.42
N ILE A 83 -13.01 4.06 17.57
CA ILE A 83 -11.76 3.36 17.92
C ILE A 83 -11.37 2.28 16.89
N LEU A 84 -12.30 1.44 16.43
CA LEU A 84 -11.94 0.30 15.58
C LEU A 84 -11.51 0.76 14.19
N SER A 85 -12.25 1.69 13.60
CA SER A 85 -11.89 2.23 12.29
C SER A 85 -10.58 3.02 12.36
N ALA A 86 -10.34 3.78 13.44
CA ALA A 86 -9.06 4.45 13.67
C ALA A 86 -7.89 3.44 13.76
N CYS A 87 -8.05 2.35 14.53
CA CYS A 87 -7.05 1.29 14.63
C CYS A 87 -6.77 0.62 13.29
N GLU A 88 -7.80 0.36 12.48
CA GLU A 88 -7.65 -0.26 11.16
C GLU A 88 -6.92 0.67 10.19
N LEU A 89 -7.26 1.97 10.18
CA LEU A 89 -6.57 2.99 9.38
C LEU A 89 -5.10 3.10 9.75
N LEU A 90 -4.78 3.14 11.05
CA LEU A 90 -3.39 3.21 11.54
C LEU A 90 -2.59 1.96 11.16
N TYR A 91 -3.20 0.78 11.21
CA TYR A 91 -2.57 -0.45 10.73
C TYR A 91 -2.36 -0.45 9.21
N CYS A 92 -3.31 0.10 8.43
CA CYS A 92 -3.13 0.35 6.99
C CYS A 92 -2.07 1.43 6.70
N GLY A 93 -1.60 2.13 7.72
CA GLY A 93 -0.56 3.15 7.61
C GLY A 93 -1.10 4.57 7.45
N ALA A 94 -2.28 4.92 7.93
CA ALA A 94 -2.67 6.33 8.04
C ALA A 94 -1.66 7.10 8.90
N SER A 95 -1.30 8.33 8.52
CA SER A 95 -0.43 9.18 9.33
C SER A 95 -1.22 9.77 10.49
N PRO A 96 -0.83 9.48 11.75
CA PRO A 96 -1.52 10.04 12.90
C PRO A 96 -1.26 11.55 13.08
N ASP A 97 -0.23 12.09 12.42
CA ASP A 97 0.14 13.52 12.40
C ASP A 97 -0.31 14.25 11.14
N LYS A 98 -1.11 13.61 10.27
CA LYS A 98 -1.58 14.27 9.04
C LYS A 98 -2.39 15.51 9.42
N ALA A 99 -1.89 16.69 9.07
CA ALA A 99 -2.65 17.92 9.23
C ALA A 99 -3.53 18.20 8.00
N SER A 100 -4.74 18.71 8.24
CA SER A 100 -5.56 19.34 7.21
C SER A 100 -4.94 20.69 6.78
N PRO A 101 -5.42 21.32 5.69
CA PRO A 101 -4.95 22.64 5.26
C PRO A 101 -5.06 23.72 6.35
N ASP A 102 -6.04 23.60 7.25
CA ASP A 102 -6.25 24.50 8.38
C ASP A 102 -5.44 24.09 9.63
N GLY A 103 -4.57 23.08 9.51
CA GLY A 103 -3.67 22.62 10.58
C GLY A 103 -4.26 21.62 11.55
N TYR A 104 -5.56 21.29 11.45
CA TYR A 104 -6.18 20.30 12.33
C TYR A 104 -5.57 18.91 12.12
N THR A 105 -5.26 18.22 13.20
CA THR A 105 -4.80 16.82 13.18
C THR A 105 -5.84 15.88 13.79
N PRO A 106 -5.73 14.55 13.62
CA PRO A 106 -6.65 13.59 14.21
C PRO A 106 -6.77 13.75 15.74
N ILE A 107 -5.65 13.88 16.45
CA ILE A 107 -5.68 14.03 17.91
C ILE A 107 -6.32 15.36 18.35
N PHE A 108 -6.08 16.44 17.60
CA PHE A 108 -6.77 17.71 17.86
C PHE A 108 -8.29 17.51 17.76
N SER A 109 -8.74 16.81 16.71
CA SER A 109 -10.16 16.56 16.46
C SER A 109 -10.80 15.77 17.61
N ALA A 110 -10.14 14.70 18.09
CA ALA A 110 -10.64 13.92 19.23
C ALA A 110 -10.72 14.74 20.52
N LEU A 111 -9.67 15.49 20.87
CA LEU A 111 -9.63 16.25 22.13
C LEU A 111 -10.53 17.48 22.11
N ALA A 112 -10.66 18.15 20.96
CA ALA A 112 -11.58 19.27 20.80
C ALA A 112 -13.04 18.80 20.93
N GLU A 113 -13.40 17.68 20.29
CA GLU A 113 -14.74 17.07 20.43
C GLU A 113 -15.03 16.69 21.89
N LEU A 114 -14.10 16.03 22.58
CA LEU A 114 -14.26 15.68 23.99
C LEU A 114 -14.46 16.92 24.87
N ALA A 115 -13.63 17.95 24.68
CA ALA A 115 -13.70 19.19 25.43
C ALA A 115 -15.03 19.93 25.20
N VAL A 116 -15.46 20.05 23.93
CA VAL A 116 -16.73 20.68 23.55
C VAL A 116 -17.92 19.89 24.11
N ARG A 117 -17.90 18.57 24.06
CA ARG A 117 -19.01 17.74 24.57
C ARG A 117 -19.13 17.77 26.08
N ARG A 118 -18.02 17.92 26.82
CA ARG A 118 -18.06 18.06 28.29
C ARG A 118 -18.39 19.47 28.75
N PHE A 119 -17.83 20.49 28.09
CA PHE A 119 -17.83 21.86 28.60
C PHE A 119 -18.08 22.90 27.50
N ARG A 120 -19.08 22.66 26.63
CA ARG A 120 -19.37 23.44 25.42
C ARG A 120 -19.28 24.96 25.60
N SER A 121 -20.03 25.51 26.56
CA SER A 121 -20.13 26.96 26.78
C SER A 121 -18.80 27.60 27.16
N PHE A 122 -17.94 26.84 27.84
CA PHE A 122 -16.63 27.28 28.29
C PHE A 122 -15.54 27.09 27.23
N VAL A 123 -15.61 26.00 26.46
CA VAL A 123 -14.56 25.62 25.50
C VAL A 123 -14.73 26.30 24.14
N THR A 124 -15.96 26.44 23.65
CA THR A 124 -16.22 26.99 22.30
C THR A 124 -15.55 28.35 22.06
N PRO A 125 -15.59 29.32 23.00
CA PRO A 125 -14.91 30.61 22.81
C PRO A 125 -13.38 30.53 22.77
N LEU A 126 -12.79 29.41 23.20
CA LEU A 126 -11.35 29.18 23.26
C LEU A 126 -10.81 28.43 22.03
N LEU A 127 -11.70 27.93 21.17
CA LEU A 127 -11.35 27.24 19.94
C LEU A 127 -11.22 28.24 18.77
N PRO A 128 -10.51 27.87 17.70
CA PRO A 128 -10.42 28.70 16.50
C PRO A 128 -11.81 29.00 15.93
N PRO A 129 -12.09 30.20 15.40
CA PRO A 129 -13.40 30.52 14.81
C PRO A 129 -13.80 29.61 13.64
N SER A 130 -12.81 29.03 12.96
CA SER A 130 -12.99 28.04 11.88
C SER A 130 -13.32 26.63 12.38
N TYR A 131 -13.24 26.37 13.69
CA TYR A 131 -13.54 25.06 14.24
C TYR A 131 -15.05 24.79 14.17
N LEU A 132 -15.40 23.75 13.42
CA LEU A 132 -16.75 23.21 13.37
C LEU A 132 -16.76 21.85 14.08
N PRO A 133 -17.59 21.67 15.13
CA PRO A 133 -17.78 20.36 15.73
C PRO A 133 -18.47 19.44 14.74
N SER A 134 -18.19 18.14 14.82
CA SER A 134 -18.90 17.15 14.00
C SER A 134 -20.38 17.16 14.32
N VAL A 135 -21.21 17.03 13.28
CA VAL A 135 -22.67 16.90 13.43
C VAL A 135 -23.07 15.53 13.96
N VAL A 136 -22.16 14.55 13.93
CA VAL A 136 -22.40 13.20 14.44
C VAL A 136 -22.59 13.25 15.95
N ASN A 137 -23.74 12.77 16.41
CA ASN A 137 -24.02 12.72 17.84
C ASN A 137 -23.34 11.49 18.46
N CYS A 138 -22.41 11.71 19.38
CA CYS A 138 -21.82 10.68 20.22
C CYS A 138 -22.57 10.64 21.57
N PRO A 139 -23.26 9.52 21.89
CA PRO A 139 -23.92 9.34 23.18
C PRO A 139 -22.98 9.59 24.37
N PRO A 140 -23.44 10.21 25.48
CA PRO A 140 -22.58 10.57 26.62
C PRO A 140 -21.79 9.40 27.21
N GLN A 141 -22.35 8.18 27.18
CA GLN A 141 -21.67 6.97 27.67
C GLN A 141 -20.43 6.59 26.86
N TYR A 142 -20.28 7.09 25.63
CA TYR A 142 -19.14 6.84 24.75
C TYR A 142 -18.11 7.97 24.75
N LEU A 143 -18.28 9.01 25.58
CA LEU A 143 -17.24 10.03 25.76
C LEU A 143 -15.86 9.47 26.11
N PRO A 144 -15.71 8.39 26.91
CA PRO A 144 -14.40 7.78 27.16
C PRO A 144 -13.72 7.20 25.91
N ALA A 145 -14.44 7.00 24.80
CA ALA A 145 -13.85 6.53 23.54
C ALA A 145 -12.96 7.59 22.88
N TYR A 146 -13.26 8.89 23.06
CA TYR A 146 -12.37 9.97 22.62
C TYR A 146 -11.01 9.91 23.33
N SER A 147 -11.03 9.71 24.66
CA SER A 147 -9.82 9.50 25.46
C SER A 147 -9.04 8.28 24.97
N HIS A 148 -9.74 7.18 24.64
CA HIS A 148 -9.12 5.97 24.10
C HIS A 148 -8.42 6.26 22.76
N ILE A 149 -9.07 6.96 21.82
CA ILE A 149 -8.43 7.35 20.56
C ILE A 149 -7.21 8.25 20.80
N ALA A 150 -7.33 9.25 21.68
CA ALA A 150 -6.20 10.12 22.01
C ALA A 150 -5.01 9.31 22.55
N LYS A 151 -5.27 8.34 23.44
CA LYS A 151 -4.25 7.41 23.93
C LYS A 151 -3.60 6.63 22.79
N ILE A 152 -4.39 6.03 21.90
CA ILE A 152 -3.89 5.28 20.74
C ILE A 152 -2.98 6.16 19.88
N LEU A 153 -3.40 7.39 19.58
CA LEU A 153 -2.62 8.31 18.76
C LEU A 153 -1.29 8.70 19.44
N ILE A 154 -1.30 8.96 20.75
CA ILE A 154 -0.07 9.25 21.52
C ILE A 154 0.88 8.05 21.51
N GLU A 155 0.36 6.82 21.71
CA GLU A 155 1.12 5.58 21.64
C GLU A 155 1.63 5.26 20.22
N GLN A 156 0.94 5.78 19.20
CA GLN A 156 1.39 5.81 17.80
C GLN A 156 2.33 6.97 17.48
N HIS A 157 2.87 7.62 18.51
CA HIS A 157 4.03 8.50 18.41
C HIS A 157 3.79 9.83 17.67
N ILE A 158 2.56 10.36 17.73
CA ILE A 158 2.27 11.74 17.30
C ILE A 158 3.21 12.76 17.93
N ASP A 159 3.38 13.92 17.28
CA ASP A 159 4.03 15.07 17.92
C ASP A 159 3.14 15.64 19.03
N VAL A 160 3.52 15.41 20.30
CA VAL A 160 2.71 15.83 21.45
C VAL A 160 2.70 17.35 21.69
N ASN A 161 3.52 18.10 20.95
CA ASN A 161 3.66 19.55 21.06
C ASN A 161 2.96 20.32 19.94
N GLN A 162 2.16 19.63 19.12
CA GLN A 162 1.35 20.25 18.07
C GLN A 162 0.47 21.38 18.60
N THR A 163 0.35 22.43 17.79
CA THR A 163 -0.54 23.56 18.03
C THR A 163 -1.34 23.90 16.78
N VAL A 164 -2.62 24.23 16.94
CA VAL A 164 -3.49 24.72 15.86
C VAL A 164 -4.02 26.09 16.28
N HIS A 165 -3.70 27.13 15.52
CA HIS A 165 -4.00 28.52 15.88
C HIS A 165 -3.63 28.86 17.34
N ARG A 166 -2.43 28.43 17.78
CA ARG A 166 -1.89 28.60 19.16
C ARG A 166 -2.60 27.79 20.26
N VAL A 167 -3.58 26.96 19.92
CA VAL A 167 -4.18 26.00 20.86
C VAL A 167 -3.40 24.69 20.78
N SER A 168 -2.70 24.34 21.85
CA SER A 168 -1.97 23.07 21.95
C SER A 168 -2.91 21.90 22.26
N ILE A 169 -2.53 20.69 21.88
CA ILE A 169 -3.29 19.49 22.25
C ILE A 169 -3.31 19.26 23.77
N LEU A 170 -2.23 19.65 24.47
CA LEU A 170 -2.20 19.67 25.94
C LEU A 170 -3.28 20.59 26.52
N ARG A 171 -3.46 21.77 25.93
CA ARG A 171 -4.51 22.70 26.33
C ARG A 171 -5.90 22.07 26.16
N LEU A 172 -6.16 21.38 25.05
CA LEU A 172 -7.43 20.70 24.83
C LEU A 172 -7.69 19.60 25.86
N ALA A 173 -6.68 18.76 26.16
CA ALA A 173 -6.80 17.73 27.20
C ALA A 173 -7.09 18.34 28.59
N CYS A 174 -6.46 19.48 28.91
CA CYS A 174 -6.73 20.24 30.13
C CYS A 174 -8.16 20.79 30.17
N LEU A 175 -8.64 21.37 29.07
CA LEU A 175 -10.01 21.86 28.95
C LEU A 175 -11.05 20.73 29.07
N ALA A 176 -10.75 19.54 28.53
CA ALA A 176 -11.57 18.34 28.70
C ALA A 176 -11.51 17.74 30.10
N LYS A 177 -10.58 18.20 30.96
CA LYS A 177 -10.25 17.61 32.26
C LYS A 177 -9.95 16.11 32.16
N ASP A 178 -9.24 15.73 31.11
CA ASP A 178 -8.82 14.35 30.89
C ASP A 178 -7.43 14.12 31.51
N TRP A 179 -7.45 13.79 32.80
CA TRP A 179 -6.23 13.69 33.60
C TRP A 179 -5.31 12.56 33.19
N ASP A 180 -5.86 11.49 32.61
CA ASP A 180 -5.08 10.35 32.13
C ASP A 180 -4.33 10.75 30.86
N ILE A 181 -5.00 11.44 29.93
CA ILE A 181 -4.35 11.95 28.72
C ILE A 181 -3.35 13.07 29.03
N ILE A 182 -3.64 13.96 29.99
CA ILE A 182 -2.65 14.96 30.43
C ILE A 182 -1.38 14.27 30.95
N GLY A 183 -1.52 13.25 31.78
CA GLY A 183 -0.39 12.46 32.27
C GLY A 183 0.38 11.80 31.14
N LEU A 184 -0.32 11.14 30.21
CA LEU A 184 0.27 10.46 29.07
C LEU A 184 1.01 11.41 28.12
N LEU A 185 0.47 12.61 27.87
CA LEU A 185 1.15 13.64 27.09
C LEU A 185 2.48 14.04 27.73
N PHE A 186 2.54 14.20 29.05
CA PHE A 186 3.78 14.49 29.76
C PHE A 186 4.78 13.35 29.73
N GLU A 187 4.33 12.10 29.87
CA GLU A 187 5.17 10.91 29.72
C GLU A 187 5.79 10.84 28.31
N HIS A 188 5.09 11.37 27.31
CA HIS A 188 5.56 11.42 25.92
C HIS A 188 6.30 12.72 25.54
N GLY A 189 6.57 13.61 26.49
CA GLY A 189 7.39 14.81 26.27
C GLY A 189 6.64 16.08 25.89
N ALA A 190 5.38 16.23 26.32
CA ALA A 190 4.65 17.47 26.13
C ALA A 190 5.25 18.62 26.96
N ASN A 191 5.40 19.78 26.32
CA ASN A 191 5.85 21.02 26.93
C ASN A 191 4.75 21.60 27.81
N ASP A 192 5.08 21.96 29.06
CA ASP A 192 4.15 22.63 29.96
C ASP A 192 3.93 24.09 29.55
N THR A 193 3.09 24.27 28.54
CA THR A 193 2.65 25.57 28.03
C THR A 193 1.60 26.21 28.93
N ILE A 194 0.97 25.45 29.84
CA ILE A 194 -0.13 25.94 30.67
C ILE A 194 0.39 26.71 31.87
N SER A 195 1.44 26.22 32.54
CA SER A 195 2.07 26.90 33.69
C SER A 195 2.91 28.12 33.27
N SER A 196 3.12 28.34 31.98
CA SER A 196 3.91 29.46 31.44
C SER A 196 3.36 30.84 31.82
N SER A 197 2.05 30.94 32.08
CA SER A 197 1.39 32.18 32.50
C SER A 197 0.34 31.91 33.56
N THR A 198 0.36 32.73 34.62
CA THR A 198 -0.65 32.67 35.69
C THR A 198 -2.07 32.90 35.15
N SER A 199 -2.25 33.77 34.15
CA SER A 199 -3.57 34.02 33.55
C SER A 199 -4.06 32.81 32.78
N THR A 200 -3.22 32.22 31.92
CA THR A 200 -3.52 30.99 31.17
C THR A 200 -3.85 29.84 32.10
N PHE A 201 -3.05 29.64 33.15
CA PHE A 201 -3.24 28.57 34.14
C PHE A 201 -4.57 28.69 34.87
N LYS A 202 -4.88 29.88 35.43
CA LYS A 202 -6.16 30.17 36.11
C LYS A 202 -7.35 30.09 35.16
N ALA A 203 -7.18 30.50 33.91
CA ALA A 203 -8.22 30.37 32.89
C ALA A 203 -8.53 28.89 32.59
N THR A 204 -7.53 28.00 32.47
CA THR A 204 -7.78 26.55 32.25
C THR A 204 -8.43 25.89 33.46
N PHE A 205 -7.96 26.26 34.65
CA PHE A 205 -8.31 25.60 35.90
C PHE A 205 -8.83 26.65 36.89
N PRO A 206 -10.12 27.03 36.78
CA PRO A 206 -10.72 28.01 37.68
C PRO A 206 -10.69 27.55 39.15
N THR A 207 -10.77 26.24 39.39
CA THR A 207 -10.80 25.67 40.74
C THR A 207 -9.39 25.43 41.29
N ALA A 208 -9.20 25.61 42.60
CA ALA A 208 -7.93 25.34 43.28
C ALA A 208 -7.57 23.83 43.26
N SER A 209 -8.58 22.96 43.32
CA SER A 209 -8.41 21.51 43.24
C SER A 209 -7.78 21.09 41.90
N ASP A 210 -8.34 21.58 40.79
CA ASP A 210 -7.84 21.26 39.44
C ASP A 210 -6.40 21.77 39.25
N ARG A 211 -6.08 22.98 39.76
CA ARG A 211 -4.72 23.52 39.75
C ARG A 211 -3.74 22.62 40.52
N LYS A 212 -4.11 22.21 41.74
CA LYS A 212 -3.27 21.31 42.56
C LYS A 212 -3.04 19.97 41.85
N ARG A 213 -4.09 19.41 41.25
CA ARG A 213 -4.01 18.14 40.50
C ARG A 213 -3.08 18.25 39.29
N TYR A 214 -3.20 19.33 38.51
CA TYR A 214 -2.32 19.57 37.37
C TYR A 214 -0.86 19.71 37.79
N THR A 215 -0.55 20.54 38.80
CA THR A 215 0.82 20.72 39.29
C THR A 215 1.42 19.40 39.78
N ALA A 216 0.63 18.57 40.46
CA ALA A 216 1.07 17.23 40.89
C ALA A 216 1.36 16.30 39.70
N LEU A 217 0.54 16.34 38.64
CA LEU A 217 0.76 15.55 37.42
C LEU A 217 2.02 15.98 36.68
N VAL A 218 2.25 17.29 36.51
CA VAL A 218 3.47 17.81 35.90
C VAL A 218 4.70 17.30 36.66
N ALA A 219 4.69 17.40 37.99
CA ALA A 219 5.80 16.93 38.81
C ALA A 219 6.04 15.41 38.71
N ALA A 220 4.97 14.61 38.58
CA ALA A 220 5.07 13.16 38.60
C ALA A 220 5.32 12.51 37.22
N LYS A 221 4.85 13.13 36.13
CA LYS A 221 4.76 12.49 34.81
C LYS A 221 5.63 13.13 33.73
N ARG A 222 6.16 14.33 33.97
CA ARG A 222 6.98 15.02 32.98
C ARG A 222 8.22 14.19 32.64
N LEU A 223 8.36 13.88 31.35
CA LEU A 223 9.54 13.21 30.82
C LEU A 223 10.80 14.07 31.10
N PRO A 224 11.80 13.54 31.82
CA PRO A 224 13.05 14.24 32.07
C PRO A 224 13.80 14.57 30.79
N GLU A 225 14.57 15.66 30.82
CA GLU A 225 15.40 16.07 29.69
C GLU A 225 16.41 14.97 29.34
N GLY A 226 16.54 14.67 28.04
CA GLY A 226 17.41 13.61 27.53
C GLY A 226 16.85 12.19 27.63
N GLN A 227 15.73 11.97 28.33
CA GLN A 227 15.09 10.65 28.35
C GLN A 227 14.23 10.43 27.10
N GLN A 228 14.27 9.20 26.56
CA GLN A 228 13.40 8.83 25.44
C GLN A 228 11.96 8.62 25.92
N ARG A 229 11.00 9.13 25.14
CA ARG A 229 9.58 8.84 25.36
C ARG A 229 9.30 7.32 25.29
N PRO A 230 8.21 6.83 25.91
CA PRO A 230 7.84 5.43 25.86
C PRO A 230 7.84 4.86 24.44
N ALA A 231 8.32 3.62 24.30
CA ALA A 231 8.46 2.95 23.00
C ALA A 231 7.11 2.82 22.27
N ARG A 232 7.13 2.97 20.94
CA ARG A 232 5.93 2.90 20.11
C ARG A 232 5.29 1.51 20.17
N MET A 233 3.99 1.47 20.41
CA MET A 233 3.21 0.25 20.30
C MET A 233 3.02 -0.14 18.83
N CYS A 234 3.17 -1.42 18.51
CA CYS A 234 3.04 -1.86 17.13
C CYS A 234 1.58 -1.72 16.68
N PRO A 235 1.29 -1.02 15.55
CA PRO A 235 -0.07 -0.82 15.08
C PRO A 235 -0.72 -2.09 14.52
N CYS A 236 -0.07 -3.26 14.61
CA CYS A 236 -0.73 -4.57 14.44
C CYS A 236 -1.58 -4.97 15.63
N TRP A 237 -1.57 -4.17 16.72
CA TRP A 237 -2.36 -4.38 17.93
C TRP A 237 -2.12 -5.73 18.58
N SER A 238 -0.91 -6.27 18.46
CA SER A 238 -0.50 -7.52 19.13
C SER A 238 -0.17 -7.33 20.61
N GLY A 239 -0.25 -6.11 21.13
CA GLY A 239 0.22 -5.73 22.46
C GLY A 239 1.75 -5.61 22.59
N LYS A 240 2.50 -5.79 21.50
CA LYS A 240 3.97 -5.67 21.47
C LYS A 240 4.41 -4.29 21.00
N ARG A 241 5.62 -3.89 21.39
CA ARG A 241 6.29 -2.70 20.82
C ARG A 241 6.74 -2.97 19.39
N VAL A 242 6.92 -1.91 18.60
CA VAL A 242 7.44 -2.03 17.23
C VAL A 242 8.76 -2.80 17.20
N SER A 243 9.71 -2.48 18.09
CA SER A 243 11.02 -3.14 18.21
C SER A 243 10.95 -4.64 18.57
N GLU A 244 9.82 -5.10 19.11
CA GLU A 244 9.58 -6.48 19.54
C GLU A 244 8.67 -7.24 18.56
N CYS A 245 8.23 -6.58 17.49
CA CYS A 245 7.24 -7.07 16.54
C CYS A 245 7.72 -6.82 15.09
N HIS A 246 6.97 -6.07 14.28
CA HIS A 246 7.30 -5.79 12.88
C HIS A 246 8.61 -5.03 12.67
N GLY A 247 9.07 -4.27 13.66
CA GLY A 247 10.34 -3.54 13.65
C GLY A 247 11.51 -4.31 14.27
N LYS A 248 11.31 -5.57 14.68
CA LYS A 248 12.40 -6.43 15.11
C LYS A 248 13.29 -6.75 13.89
N LEU A 249 14.61 -6.67 14.06
CA LEU A 249 15.57 -6.97 13.00
C LEU A 249 15.32 -8.37 12.42
N GLY A 250 15.17 -8.45 11.10
CA GLY A 250 14.90 -9.71 10.39
C GLY A 250 13.48 -10.27 10.58
N ALA A 251 12.54 -9.51 11.14
CA ALA A 251 11.16 -9.95 11.28
C ALA A 251 10.52 -10.26 9.92
N LYS A 252 10.00 -11.48 9.79
CA LYS A 252 9.09 -11.90 8.71
C LYS A 252 7.73 -12.21 9.32
N VAL A 253 6.93 -11.18 9.59
CA VAL A 253 5.62 -11.38 10.21
C VAL A 253 4.64 -11.84 9.13
N PRO A 254 4.01 -13.03 9.23
CA PRO A 254 3.08 -13.47 8.20
C PRO A 254 1.82 -12.60 8.16
N TYR A 255 1.31 -12.32 6.95
CA TYR A 255 0.03 -11.64 6.79
C TYR A 255 -1.11 -12.45 7.44
N PRO A 256 -2.01 -11.81 8.22
CA PRO A 256 -3.07 -12.52 8.92
C PRO A 256 -4.00 -13.30 7.98
N LEU A 257 -4.18 -14.59 8.27
CA LEU A 257 -4.97 -15.51 7.44
C LEU A 257 -6.45 -15.10 7.34
N ASP A 258 -6.99 -14.51 8.40
CA ASP A 258 -8.41 -14.19 8.50
C ASP A 258 -8.75 -12.79 7.98
N TYR A 259 -7.73 -12.01 7.56
CA TYR A 259 -7.93 -10.72 6.91
C TYR A 259 -8.29 -10.91 5.44
N VAL A 260 -8.89 -9.87 4.85
CA VAL A 260 -9.14 -9.81 3.40
C VAL A 260 -7.83 -9.98 2.64
N CYS A 261 -7.90 -10.73 1.54
CA CYS A 261 -6.72 -11.04 0.74
C CYS A 261 -6.21 -9.80 0.00
N VAL A 262 -4.89 -9.61 0.05
CA VAL A 262 -4.18 -8.45 -0.52
C VAL A 262 -4.28 -8.30 -2.05
N CYS A 263 -4.78 -9.34 -2.75
CA CYS A 263 -5.01 -9.28 -4.18
C CYS A 263 -6.28 -8.51 -4.57
N GLY A 264 -7.01 -7.94 -3.61
CA GLY A 264 -8.27 -7.23 -3.85
C GLY A 264 -9.49 -8.13 -3.98
N SER A 265 -9.36 -9.44 -3.77
CA SER A 265 -10.55 -10.31 -3.65
C SER A 265 -11.21 -10.07 -2.29
N GLU A 266 -12.54 -10.08 -2.24
CA GLU A 266 -13.33 -10.04 -0.99
C GLU A 266 -13.15 -11.28 -0.10
N LYS A 267 -12.43 -12.31 -0.58
CA LYS A 267 -12.13 -13.52 0.19
C LYS A 267 -11.06 -13.25 1.24
N THR A 268 -11.15 -13.96 2.36
CA THR A 268 -10.04 -14.00 3.33
C THR A 268 -8.77 -14.56 2.70
N TYR A 269 -7.61 -14.13 3.17
CA TYR A 269 -6.30 -14.57 2.68
C TYR A 269 -6.16 -16.09 2.73
N ARG A 270 -6.62 -16.73 3.82
CA ARG A 270 -6.72 -18.20 4.01
C ARG A 270 -7.43 -18.92 2.87
N ARG A 271 -8.45 -18.27 2.29
CA ARG A 271 -9.33 -18.82 1.25
C ARG A 271 -8.93 -18.35 -0.16
N CYS A 272 -7.83 -17.61 -0.28
CA CYS A 272 -7.40 -16.98 -1.52
C CYS A 272 -5.91 -17.21 -1.80
N CYS A 273 -5.10 -16.14 -1.80
CA CYS A 273 -3.69 -16.18 -2.22
C CYS A 273 -2.83 -17.11 -1.37
N SER A 274 -3.14 -17.30 -0.08
CA SER A 274 -2.35 -18.17 0.79
C SER A 274 -2.32 -19.65 0.35
N ARG A 275 -3.25 -20.06 -0.52
CA ARG A 275 -3.32 -21.43 -1.07
C ARG A 275 -2.41 -21.62 -2.29
N LYS A 276 -1.83 -20.54 -2.82
CA LYS A 276 -0.93 -20.60 -3.97
C LYS A 276 0.46 -20.97 -3.47
N ALA A 277 1.06 -22.00 -4.06
CA ALA A 277 2.27 -22.66 -3.53
C ALA A 277 3.50 -21.75 -3.40
N LYS A 278 3.53 -20.61 -4.11
CA LYS A 278 4.64 -19.64 -4.12
C LYS A 278 4.24 -18.21 -3.75
N LEU A 279 3.05 -18.02 -3.16
CA LEU A 279 2.54 -16.69 -2.81
C LEU A 279 2.33 -16.58 -1.30
N SER A 280 3.44 -16.36 -0.57
CA SER A 280 3.38 -15.91 0.83
C SER A 280 3.42 -14.39 0.87
N VAL A 281 2.70 -13.82 1.83
CA VAL A 281 2.65 -12.40 2.10
C VAL A 281 3.16 -12.19 3.52
N ILE A 282 4.13 -11.29 3.65
CA ILE A 282 4.71 -10.90 4.94
C ILE A 282 4.55 -9.40 5.14
N GLU A 283 4.64 -9.01 6.39
CA GLU A 283 4.58 -7.65 6.87
C GLU A 283 5.92 -7.26 7.48
N GLU A 284 6.33 -6.03 7.21
CA GLU A 284 7.56 -5.42 7.70
C GLU A 284 7.30 -4.01 8.18
N TRP A 285 8.06 -3.55 9.17
CA TRP A 285 8.06 -2.14 9.55
C TRP A 285 8.98 -1.33 8.64
N LYS A 286 8.45 -0.26 8.06
CA LYS A 286 9.25 0.76 7.37
C LYS A 286 9.48 1.92 8.32
N SER A 287 10.73 2.11 8.74
CA SER A 287 11.12 3.11 9.75
C SER A 287 11.08 4.54 9.24
N ASP A 288 11.37 4.76 7.96
CA ASP A 288 11.33 6.05 7.27
C ASP A 288 9.93 6.68 7.27
N ILE A 289 8.91 5.88 6.97
CA ILE A 289 7.51 6.33 6.94
C ILE A 289 6.72 5.92 8.18
N CYS A 290 7.36 5.19 9.10
CA CYS A 290 6.81 4.72 10.38
C CYS A 290 5.48 3.94 10.24
N ARG A 291 5.45 2.96 9.33
CA ARG A 291 4.25 2.17 8.98
C ARG A 291 4.57 0.69 8.79
N ILE A 292 3.56 -0.15 8.96
CA ILE A 292 3.62 -1.54 8.51
C ILE A 292 3.39 -1.55 7.00
N MET A 293 4.38 -2.02 6.27
CA MET A 293 4.25 -2.32 4.85
C MET A 293 4.22 -3.81 4.66
N HIS A 294 3.62 -4.22 3.57
CA HIS A 294 3.46 -5.61 3.27
C HIS A 294 4.20 -5.91 1.96
N ARG A 295 4.76 -7.10 1.82
CA ARG A 295 5.40 -7.56 0.59
C ARG A 295 5.13 -9.04 0.34
N TYR A 296 5.29 -9.47 -0.91
CA TYR A 296 5.37 -10.90 -1.18
C TYR A 296 6.69 -11.43 -0.60
N ASP A 297 6.60 -12.52 0.15
CA ASP A 297 7.75 -13.30 0.60
C ASP A 297 8.16 -14.18 -0.58
N GLU A 298 8.79 -13.53 -1.55
CA GLU A 298 9.38 -14.23 -2.68
C GLU A 298 10.45 -15.16 -2.11
N LYS A 299 10.27 -16.47 -2.28
CA LYS A 299 11.38 -17.41 -2.11
C LYS A 299 12.43 -17.01 -3.14
N ASP A 300 13.55 -16.55 -2.63
CA ASP A 300 14.62 -15.78 -3.27
C ASP A 300 15.40 -16.51 -4.38
N ASP A 301 14.73 -17.27 -5.26
CA ASP A 301 15.39 -17.85 -6.45
C ASP A 301 16.01 -16.72 -7.29
N MET A 302 15.35 -15.55 -7.36
CA MET A 302 15.85 -14.39 -8.11
C MET A 302 16.90 -13.57 -7.37
N ALA A 303 16.93 -13.49 -6.04
CA ALA A 303 18.03 -12.82 -5.35
C ALA A 303 19.30 -13.65 -5.37
N GLU A 304 19.22 -14.98 -5.28
CA GLU A 304 20.38 -15.85 -5.45
C GLU A 304 20.93 -15.77 -6.88
N ILE A 305 20.04 -15.70 -7.88
CA ILE A 305 20.41 -15.44 -9.28
C ILE A 305 21.01 -14.03 -9.45
N ASN A 306 20.43 -12.99 -8.85
CA ASN A 306 20.94 -11.62 -8.92
C ASN A 306 22.31 -11.49 -8.25
N GLN A 307 22.51 -12.15 -7.11
CA GLN A 307 23.77 -12.20 -6.39
C GLN A 307 24.83 -12.94 -7.22
N LYS A 308 24.48 -14.09 -7.80
CA LYS A 308 25.34 -14.82 -8.75
C LYS A 308 25.67 -13.97 -9.99
N LEU A 309 24.72 -13.21 -10.52
CA LEU A 309 24.96 -12.29 -11.64
C LEU A 309 25.97 -11.19 -11.27
N GLN A 310 25.83 -10.60 -10.08
CA GLN A 310 26.77 -9.58 -9.59
C GLN A 310 28.18 -10.13 -9.40
N GLU A 311 28.32 -11.35 -8.86
CA GLU A 311 29.62 -12.00 -8.70
C GLU A 311 30.27 -12.31 -10.05
N LEU A 312 29.49 -12.75 -11.04
CA LEU A 312 29.97 -12.99 -12.41
C LEU A 312 30.42 -11.70 -13.10
N MET A 313 29.67 -10.60 -12.95
CA MET A 313 30.04 -9.28 -13.47
C MET A 313 31.36 -8.79 -12.88
N LYS A 314 31.56 -8.96 -11.56
CA LYS A 314 32.79 -8.58 -10.86
C LYS A 314 34.00 -9.41 -11.33
N LYS A 315 33.81 -10.70 -11.61
CA LYS A 315 34.86 -11.56 -12.19
C LYS A 315 35.22 -11.17 -13.62
N GLY A 316 34.24 -10.81 -14.44
CA GLY A 316 34.45 -10.33 -15.80
C GLY A 316 35.28 -9.04 -15.85
N GLN A 317 34.99 -8.07 -14.97
CA GLN A 317 35.78 -6.83 -14.84
C GLN A 317 37.24 -7.11 -14.48
N LEU A 318 37.50 -7.95 -13.47
CA LEU A 318 38.85 -8.31 -13.05
C LEU A 318 39.67 -8.97 -14.18
N MET A 319 39.01 -9.73 -15.06
CA MET A 319 39.64 -10.40 -16.19
C MET A 319 39.98 -9.42 -17.32
N GLU A 320 39.09 -8.47 -17.63
CA GLU A 320 39.35 -7.42 -18.63
C GLU A 320 40.47 -6.47 -18.19
N ASP A 321 40.50 -6.06 -16.91
CA ASP A 321 41.57 -5.22 -16.35
C ASP A 321 42.93 -5.93 -16.39
N SER A 322 42.93 -7.24 -16.17
CA SER A 322 44.14 -8.06 -16.28
C SER A 322 44.62 -8.18 -17.73
N LEU A 323 43.70 -8.26 -18.70
CA LEU A 323 44.03 -8.28 -20.12
C LEU A 323 44.60 -6.94 -20.60
N ARG A 324 44.01 -5.81 -20.18
CA ARG A 324 44.46 -4.43 -20.50
C ARG A 324 45.87 -4.15 -20.02
N ARG A 325 46.20 -4.59 -18.79
CA ARG A 325 47.56 -4.53 -18.24
C ARG A 325 48.55 -5.36 -19.04
N ALA A 326 48.14 -6.54 -19.52
CA ALA A 326 48.99 -7.41 -20.33
C ALA A 326 49.30 -6.83 -21.73
N ILE A 327 48.44 -5.96 -22.26
CA ILE A 327 48.61 -5.31 -23.58
C ILE A 327 49.07 -3.84 -23.50
N GLY A 328 49.46 -3.35 -22.33
CA GLY A 328 50.05 -2.02 -22.16
C GLY A 328 49.10 -0.84 -22.40
N LEU A 329 47.78 -1.07 -22.32
CA LEU A 329 46.80 0.02 -22.37
C LEU A 329 46.65 0.65 -20.98
N PRO A 330 46.65 1.99 -20.86
CA PRO A 330 46.45 2.66 -19.58
C PRO A 330 45.06 2.34 -19.00
N GLU A 331 44.99 2.29 -17.67
CA GLU A 331 43.71 2.24 -16.95
C GLU A 331 42.88 3.47 -17.36
N ASP A 332 41.65 3.24 -17.81
CA ASP A 332 40.77 4.28 -18.34
C ASP A 332 40.13 5.05 -17.16
N PRO A 333 40.54 6.31 -16.89
CA PRO A 333 40.04 7.05 -15.74
C PRO A 333 38.57 7.50 -15.91
N ALA A 334 37.97 7.30 -17.08
CA ALA A 334 36.57 7.63 -17.35
C ALA A 334 35.57 6.52 -16.95
N LYS A 335 36.02 5.35 -16.47
CA LYS A 335 35.12 4.22 -16.16
C LYS A 335 34.72 4.09 -14.68
N ASN A 336 34.55 5.22 -14.00
CA ASN A 336 33.54 5.35 -12.93
C ASN A 336 32.10 5.43 -13.50
N HIS A 337 31.87 4.98 -14.73
CA HIS A 337 30.53 4.74 -15.24
C HIS A 337 29.97 3.48 -14.60
N THR A 338 29.30 3.68 -13.48
CA THR A 338 28.10 2.94 -13.13
C THR A 338 27.20 2.85 -14.36
N MET A 339 27.36 1.79 -15.17
CA MET A 339 26.44 1.47 -16.25
C MET A 339 25.18 0.82 -15.66
N TYR A 340 24.49 1.57 -14.79
CA TYR A 340 23.07 1.40 -14.59
C TYR A 340 22.43 1.92 -15.86
N THR A 341 21.95 1.04 -16.73
CA THR A 341 21.00 1.48 -17.72
C THR A 341 19.72 1.84 -16.97
N ASP A 342 19.34 3.10 -17.04
CA ASP A 342 18.01 3.54 -16.61
C ASP A 342 16.99 2.53 -17.20
N PRO A 343 16.08 1.94 -16.41
CA PRO A 343 14.99 1.12 -16.94
C PRO A 343 14.26 1.80 -18.12
N ASN A 344 14.21 3.14 -18.11
CA ASN A 344 13.65 3.95 -19.19
C ASN A 344 14.49 3.91 -20.48
N GLU A 345 15.78 3.59 -20.42
CA GLU A 345 16.68 3.52 -21.57
C GLU A 345 16.72 2.11 -22.20
N PHE A 346 16.46 1.07 -21.39
CA PHE A 346 16.48 -0.31 -21.88
C PHE A 346 15.44 -0.58 -22.97
N GLY A 347 14.17 -0.21 -22.75
CA GLY A 347 13.11 -0.38 -23.75
C GLY A 347 13.40 0.37 -25.05
N LYS A 348 14.02 1.56 -24.94
CA LYS A 348 14.44 2.37 -26.09
C LYS A 348 15.51 1.65 -26.92
N ARG A 349 16.56 1.13 -26.27
CA ARG A 349 17.66 0.42 -26.94
C ARG A 349 17.19 -0.83 -27.69
N VAL A 350 16.36 -1.67 -27.08
CA VAL A 350 15.86 -2.89 -27.75
C VAL A 350 14.91 -2.56 -28.91
N THR A 351 14.25 -1.40 -28.87
CA THR A 351 13.44 -0.89 -29.97
C THR A 351 14.31 -0.37 -31.11
N GLU A 352 15.34 0.43 -30.82
CA GLU A 352 16.30 0.95 -31.81
C GLU A 352 17.04 -0.17 -32.54
N GLN A 353 17.29 -1.30 -31.87
CA GLN A 353 17.87 -2.51 -32.47
C GLN A 353 16.87 -3.35 -33.28
N GLY A 354 15.59 -2.95 -33.35
CA GLY A 354 14.53 -3.68 -34.03
C GLY A 354 14.19 -5.03 -33.38
N LEU A 355 14.53 -5.23 -32.10
CA LEU A 355 14.27 -6.49 -31.40
C LEU A 355 12.83 -6.58 -30.89
N VAL A 356 12.21 -5.45 -30.57
CA VAL A 356 10.82 -5.38 -30.09
C VAL A 356 10.03 -4.33 -30.85
N ASP A 357 8.71 -4.49 -30.84
CA ASP A 357 7.77 -3.51 -31.38
C ASP A 357 7.92 -2.14 -30.68
N PRO A 358 7.84 -1.01 -31.41
CA PRO A 358 7.93 0.33 -30.81
C PRO A 358 6.95 0.61 -29.67
N ALA A 359 5.69 0.17 -29.79
CA ALA A 359 4.70 0.37 -28.73
C ALA A 359 5.00 -0.52 -27.51
N PHE A 360 5.51 -1.73 -27.76
CA PHE A 360 5.96 -2.62 -26.69
C PHE A 360 7.16 -2.03 -25.96
N GLY A 361 8.15 -1.49 -26.69
CA GLY A 361 9.30 -0.78 -26.14
C GLY A 361 8.92 0.48 -25.34
N TYR A 362 7.96 1.26 -25.84
CA TYR A 362 7.41 2.41 -25.12
C TYR A 362 6.85 2.03 -23.74
N ALA A 363 6.06 0.96 -23.69
CA ALA A 363 5.51 0.42 -22.45
C ALA A 363 6.62 -0.15 -21.55
N MET A 364 7.61 -0.86 -22.11
CA MET A 364 8.77 -1.36 -21.34
C MET A 364 9.51 -0.25 -20.58
N CYS A 365 9.63 0.93 -21.17
CA CYS A 365 10.30 2.07 -20.54
C CYS A 365 9.52 2.66 -19.35
N ARG A 366 8.21 2.39 -19.23
CA ARG A 366 7.32 3.06 -18.25
C ARG A 366 6.63 2.10 -17.29
N TYR A 367 6.77 0.80 -17.53
CA TYR A 367 6.15 -0.22 -16.71
C TYR A 367 7.07 -0.58 -15.53
N PRO A 368 6.58 -0.58 -14.27
CA PRO A 368 7.41 -0.78 -13.08
C PRO A 368 7.92 -2.21 -12.90
N ASP A 369 7.20 -3.23 -13.38
CA ASP A 369 7.78 -4.57 -13.53
C ASP A 369 8.52 -4.66 -14.88
N ARG A 370 9.50 -5.56 -15.01
CA ARG A 370 10.07 -5.84 -16.35
C ARG A 370 9.06 -6.55 -17.26
N VAL A 371 9.43 -6.64 -18.55
CA VAL A 371 8.72 -7.28 -19.67
C VAL A 371 7.64 -8.26 -19.21
N PRO A 372 6.36 -8.05 -19.57
CA PRO A 372 5.27 -8.93 -19.18
C PRO A 372 5.46 -10.27 -19.88
N LEU A 373 6.01 -11.25 -19.17
CA LEU A 373 6.17 -12.61 -19.66
C LEU A 373 5.04 -13.48 -19.10
N PRO A 374 4.70 -14.60 -19.76
CA PRO A 374 3.68 -15.47 -19.21
C PRO A 374 4.04 -16.02 -17.84
N VAL A 375 3.05 -15.97 -16.95
CA VAL A 375 3.19 -16.46 -15.58
C VAL A 375 2.33 -17.69 -15.39
N ASP A 376 2.85 -18.66 -14.64
CA ASP A 376 2.09 -19.84 -14.24
C ASP A 376 0.87 -19.44 -13.38
N ARG A 377 -0.30 -19.94 -13.75
CA ARG A 377 -1.58 -19.68 -13.06
C ARG A 377 -1.61 -20.22 -11.63
N THR A 378 -0.69 -21.13 -11.29
CA THR A 378 -0.55 -21.72 -9.95
C THR A 378 0.23 -20.83 -8.98
N VAL A 379 1.04 -19.88 -9.48
CA VAL A 379 1.95 -19.07 -8.63
C VAL A 379 1.46 -17.66 -8.36
N ARG A 380 0.61 -17.07 -9.22
CA ARG A 380 0.00 -15.74 -9.01
C ARG A 380 -1.54 -15.83 -8.97
N SER A 381 -2.17 -14.83 -8.35
CA SER A 381 -3.63 -14.71 -8.37
C SER A 381 -4.10 -14.03 -9.65
N ARG A 382 -5.32 -14.37 -10.09
CA ARG A 382 -5.90 -13.78 -11.29
C ARG A 382 -6.07 -12.27 -11.16
N GLN A 383 -6.53 -11.80 -10.00
CA GLN A 383 -6.72 -10.37 -9.73
C GLN A 383 -5.42 -9.58 -9.83
N VAL A 384 -4.31 -10.12 -9.28
CA VAL A 384 -2.99 -9.47 -9.42
C VAL A 384 -2.57 -9.36 -10.87
N MET A 385 -2.78 -10.45 -11.61
CA MET A 385 -2.49 -10.48 -13.03
C MET A 385 -3.38 -9.52 -13.83
N GLU A 386 -4.65 -9.36 -13.44
CA GLU A 386 -5.63 -8.42 -14.00
C GLU A 386 -5.22 -6.94 -13.79
N GLY A 387 -4.69 -6.58 -12.62
CA GLY A 387 -4.13 -5.25 -12.40
C GLY A 387 -2.89 -4.97 -13.26
N ARG A 388 -1.94 -5.92 -13.29
CA ARG A 388 -0.66 -5.78 -14.01
C ARG A 388 -0.84 -5.56 -15.51
N HIS A 389 -1.63 -6.41 -16.17
CA HIS A 389 -1.83 -6.25 -17.62
C HIS A 389 -2.67 -5.02 -17.97
N ALA A 390 -3.56 -4.54 -17.08
CA ALA A 390 -4.30 -3.32 -17.30
C ALA A 390 -3.36 -2.10 -17.36
N ILE A 391 -2.42 -2.00 -16.41
CA ILE A 391 -1.39 -0.94 -16.41
C ILE A 391 -0.51 -1.04 -17.67
N TRP A 392 -0.07 -2.24 -18.04
CA TRP A 392 0.68 -2.42 -19.29
C TRP A 392 -0.10 -1.94 -20.51
N ASN A 393 -1.36 -2.39 -20.64
CA ASN A 393 -2.18 -2.07 -21.80
C ASN A 393 -2.56 -0.59 -21.85
N SER A 394 -2.67 0.11 -20.72
CA SER A 394 -2.89 1.57 -20.71
C SER A 394 -1.68 2.34 -21.23
N LEU A 395 -0.45 1.86 -20.99
CA LEU A 395 0.76 2.45 -21.58
C LEU A 395 0.82 2.26 -23.10
N VAL A 396 0.32 1.11 -23.60
CA VAL A 396 0.17 0.88 -25.04
C VAL A 396 -0.92 1.79 -25.63
N ASP A 397 -2.03 1.99 -24.93
CA ASP A 397 -3.08 2.92 -25.33
C ASP A 397 -2.59 4.37 -25.37
N GLU A 398 -1.76 4.76 -24.41
CA GLU A 398 -1.08 6.07 -24.41
C GLU A 398 -0.20 6.24 -25.66
N TYR A 399 0.61 5.21 -26.01
CA TYR A 399 1.41 5.24 -27.25
C TYR A 399 0.55 5.39 -28.50
N ILE A 400 -0.58 4.65 -28.59
CA ILE A 400 -1.52 4.77 -29.72
C ILE A 400 -2.07 6.21 -29.80
N ALA A 401 -2.40 6.82 -28.66
CA ALA A 401 -2.93 8.17 -28.60
C ALA A 401 -1.93 9.26 -29.03
N LEU A 402 -0.61 8.99 -28.99
CA LEU A 402 0.40 9.93 -29.51
C LEU A 402 0.27 10.15 -31.03
N GLY A 403 -0.31 9.20 -31.77
CA GLY A 403 -0.52 9.31 -33.21
C GLY A 403 0.79 9.35 -34.03
N THR A 404 1.93 8.98 -33.45
CA THR A 404 3.25 9.00 -34.09
C THR A 404 3.55 7.76 -34.93
N ASP A 405 2.80 6.67 -34.72
CA ASP A 405 2.93 5.41 -35.45
C ASP A 405 1.95 5.38 -36.62
N SER A 406 2.43 5.02 -37.81
CA SER A 406 1.61 5.00 -39.03
C SER A 406 0.65 3.81 -39.11
N ARG A 407 0.83 2.79 -38.27
CA ARG A 407 -0.03 1.60 -38.24
C ARG A 407 -1.37 1.92 -37.60
N SER A 408 -2.37 1.09 -37.90
CA SER A 408 -3.68 1.21 -37.25
C SER A 408 -3.58 0.90 -35.74
N ALA A 409 -4.48 1.49 -34.94
CA ALA A 409 -4.59 1.17 -33.51
C ALA A 409 -4.75 -0.33 -33.24
N PHE A 410 -5.46 -1.04 -34.11
CA PHE A 410 -5.62 -2.49 -34.05
C PHE A 410 -4.29 -3.24 -34.21
N GLU A 411 -3.48 -2.87 -35.20
CA GLU A 411 -2.18 -3.52 -35.46
C GLU A 411 -1.21 -3.29 -34.32
N ILE A 412 -1.18 -2.06 -33.79
CA ILE A 412 -0.36 -1.72 -32.62
C ILE A 412 -0.81 -2.52 -31.40
N ALA A 413 -2.12 -2.56 -31.13
CA ALA A 413 -2.67 -3.32 -30.01
C ALA A 413 -2.36 -4.82 -30.13
N ARG A 414 -2.47 -5.40 -31.33
CA ARG A 414 -2.12 -6.81 -31.58
C ARG A 414 -0.64 -7.09 -31.34
N ALA A 415 0.24 -6.16 -31.69
CA ALA A 415 1.68 -6.32 -31.53
C ALA A 415 2.16 -6.15 -30.09
N ALA A 416 1.49 -5.31 -29.29
CA ALA A 416 2.02 -4.85 -28.00
C ALA A 416 1.16 -5.15 -26.77
N LYS A 417 -0.16 -5.34 -26.88
CA LYS A 417 -1.02 -5.59 -25.72
C LYS A 417 -0.94 -7.04 -25.23
N VAL A 418 -0.98 -7.20 -23.91
CA VAL A 418 -0.91 -8.50 -23.24
C VAL A 418 -2.22 -8.86 -22.54
N GLY A 419 -2.58 -10.14 -22.61
CA GLY A 419 -3.68 -10.72 -21.86
C GLY A 419 -3.31 -10.93 -20.40
N THR A 420 -4.30 -11.25 -19.57
CA THR A 420 -4.17 -11.40 -18.11
C THR A 420 -2.95 -12.23 -17.70
N TRP A 421 -2.70 -13.36 -18.35
CA TRP A 421 -1.60 -14.26 -17.97
C TRP A 421 -0.30 -14.01 -18.74
N GLY A 422 -0.09 -12.79 -19.24
CA GLY A 422 1.14 -12.38 -19.95
C GLY A 422 1.29 -12.95 -21.35
N GLY A 423 0.23 -13.50 -21.95
CA GLY A 423 0.20 -13.86 -23.37
C GLY A 423 -0.31 -12.72 -24.25
N ALA A 424 -0.53 -12.97 -25.53
CA ALA A 424 -1.14 -12.01 -26.45
C ALA A 424 -2.57 -11.63 -26.01
N TYR A 425 -2.88 -10.33 -26.03
CA TYR A 425 -4.24 -9.83 -25.78
C TYR A 425 -5.17 -10.15 -26.95
N ILE A 426 -4.72 -9.88 -28.17
CA ILE A 426 -5.38 -10.25 -29.42
C ILE A 426 -4.71 -11.52 -29.94
N ARG A 427 -5.43 -12.64 -29.89
CA ARG A 427 -4.86 -13.95 -30.18
C ARG A 427 -5.13 -14.38 -31.62
N GLN A 428 -4.22 -15.18 -32.17
CA GLN A 428 -4.36 -15.82 -33.47
C GLN A 428 -4.63 -17.32 -33.26
N CYS A 429 -5.48 -17.89 -34.13
CA CYS A 429 -5.78 -19.31 -34.14
C CYS A 429 -4.51 -20.16 -34.20
N GLU A 430 -4.43 -21.20 -33.38
CA GLU A 430 -3.30 -22.14 -33.36
C GLU A 430 -3.56 -23.38 -34.25
N GLY A 431 -4.62 -23.36 -35.06
CA GLY A 431 -4.89 -24.41 -36.04
C GLY A 431 -3.83 -24.46 -37.14
N GLU A 432 -3.56 -25.65 -37.67
CA GLU A 432 -2.61 -25.79 -38.77
C GLU A 432 -3.08 -24.97 -39.99
N ASN A 433 -2.20 -24.15 -40.54
CA ASN A 433 -2.46 -23.26 -41.70
C ASN A 433 -3.65 -22.30 -41.51
N CYS A 434 -3.89 -21.82 -40.28
CA CYS A 434 -4.96 -20.89 -39.98
C CYS A 434 -4.44 -19.55 -39.46
N ASP A 435 -4.73 -18.47 -40.18
CA ASP A 435 -4.28 -17.11 -39.82
C ASP A 435 -5.36 -16.22 -39.21
N LYS A 436 -6.51 -16.81 -38.85
CA LYS A 436 -7.63 -16.07 -38.26
C LYS A 436 -7.25 -15.45 -36.92
N VAL A 437 -7.58 -14.18 -36.75
CA VAL A 437 -7.25 -13.36 -35.58
C VAL A 437 -8.52 -12.95 -34.84
N GLU A 438 -8.47 -12.96 -33.51
CA GLU A 438 -9.53 -12.37 -32.67
C GLU A 438 -9.72 -10.88 -32.99
N GLN A 439 -10.95 -10.39 -32.82
CA GLN A 439 -11.34 -8.99 -33.05
C GLN A 439 -11.14 -8.48 -34.49
N LYS A 440 -10.72 -9.34 -35.43
CA LYS A 440 -10.65 -9.05 -36.87
C LYS A 440 -11.45 -10.06 -37.69
N ASP A 441 -11.08 -11.34 -37.62
CA ASP A 441 -11.70 -12.39 -38.43
C ASP A 441 -12.78 -13.16 -37.65
N VAL A 442 -12.63 -13.20 -36.32
CA VAL A 442 -13.60 -13.78 -35.38
C VAL A 442 -13.72 -12.89 -34.16
N GLU A 443 -14.91 -12.78 -33.58
CA GLU A 443 -15.10 -12.00 -32.35
C GLU A 443 -14.25 -12.57 -31.20
N LYS A 444 -14.26 -13.91 -31.03
CA LYS A 444 -13.52 -14.61 -29.98
C LYS A 444 -13.17 -16.04 -30.40
N LEU A 445 -11.93 -16.47 -30.15
CA LEU A 445 -11.48 -17.85 -30.35
C LEU A 445 -11.93 -18.74 -29.20
N GLN A 446 -12.24 -20.00 -29.53
CA GLN A 446 -12.52 -21.05 -28.58
C GLN A 446 -11.24 -21.49 -27.89
N GLN A 447 -11.30 -21.72 -26.57
CA GLN A 447 -10.16 -22.20 -25.80
C GLN A 447 -10.21 -23.72 -25.65
N CYS A 448 -9.05 -24.38 -25.65
CA CYS A 448 -8.97 -25.79 -25.27
C CYS A 448 -9.51 -25.99 -23.85
N ILE A 449 -10.48 -26.90 -23.67
CA ILE A 449 -11.17 -27.08 -22.38
C ILE A 449 -10.24 -27.56 -21.25
N LYS A 450 -9.17 -28.30 -21.57
CA LYS A 450 -8.23 -28.84 -20.58
C LYS A 450 -7.28 -27.78 -20.02
N CYS A 451 -6.61 -27.03 -20.90
CA CYS A 451 -5.59 -26.06 -20.49
C CYS A 451 -6.11 -24.63 -20.41
N GLN A 452 -7.15 -24.28 -21.15
CA GLN A 452 -7.67 -22.92 -21.32
C GLN A 452 -6.61 -21.90 -21.75
N MET A 453 -5.61 -22.34 -22.52
CA MET A 453 -4.48 -21.53 -23.00
C MET A 453 -4.41 -21.51 -24.52
N ALA A 454 -4.44 -22.69 -25.15
CA ALA A 454 -4.46 -22.79 -26.62
C ALA A 454 -5.82 -22.37 -27.19
N VAL A 455 -5.80 -21.69 -28.34
CA VAL A 455 -6.98 -21.07 -28.94
C VAL A 455 -7.22 -21.46 -30.40
N TYR A 456 -8.48 -21.59 -30.77
CA TYR A 456 -8.90 -22.06 -32.10
C TYR A 456 -10.17 -21.35 -32.56
N CYS A 457 -10.30 -21.09 -33.87
CA CYS A 457 -11.53 -20.50 -34.42
C CYS A 457 -12.70 -21.49 -34.48
N GLY A 458 -12.44 -22.78 -34.25
CA GLY A 458 -13.45 -23.83 -34.21
C GLY A 458 -12.84 -25.20 -33.95
N ARG A 459 -13.70 -26.21 -33.86
CA ARG A 459 -13.31 -27.61 -33.54
C ARG A 459 -12.36 -28.22 -34.58
N GLU A 460 -12.49 -27.87 -35.85
CA GLU A 460 -11.61 -28.41 -36.91
C GLU A 460 -10.16 -27.93 -36.75
N CYS A 461 -9.95 -26.65 -36.45
CA CYS A 461 -8.62 -26.14 -36.11
C CYS A 461 -8.06 -26.79 -34.85
N GLN A 462 -8.88 -27.01 -33.82
CA GLN A 462 -8.46 -27.73 -32.62
C GLN A 462 -8.03 -29.17 -32.93
N LYS A 463 -8.78 -29.90 -33.77
CA LYS A 463 -8.43 -31.26 -34.20
C LYS A 463 -7.12 -31.28 -34.99
N SER A 464 -6.95 -30.34 -35.93
CA SER A 464 -5.72 -30.25 -36.74
C SER A 464 -4.48 -30.06 -35.87
N ALA A 465 -4.55 -29.18 -34.86
CA ALA A 465 -3.43 -28.92 -33.96
C ALA A 465 -3.26 -29.95 -32.84
N TRP A 466 -4.21 -30.87 -32.65
CA TRP A 466 -4.19 -31.82 -31.53
C TRP A 466 -2.95 -32.73 -31.48
N PRO A 467 -2.41 -33.27 -32.60
CA PRO A 467 -1.23 -34.13 -32.57
C PRO A 467 0.00 -33.48 -31.93
N THR A 468 0.17 -32.17 -32.11
CA THR A 468 1.26 -31.38 -31.52
C THR A 468 0.87 -30.85 -30.14
N HIS A 469 -0.32 -30.26 -30.01
CA HIS A 469 -0.80 -29.65 -28.77
C HIS A 469 -0.90 -30.65 -27.61
N LYS A 470 -1.36 -31.89 -27.85
CA LYS A 470 -1.53 -32.91 -26.80
C LYS A 470 -0.25 -33.22 -26.02
N LYS A 471 0.93 -33.00 -26.63
CA LYS A 471 2.24 -33.22 -26.01
C LYS A 471 2.57 -32.20 -24.92
N VAL A 472 1.98 -31.00 -25.02
CA VAL A 472 2.22 -29.88 -24.09
C VAL A 472 0.97 -29.50 -23.29
N CYS A 473 -0.21 -29.98 -23.66
CA CYS A 473 -1.45 -29.66 -22.96
C CYS A 473 -1.39 -30.04 -21.48
N SER A 474 -1.67 -29.06 -20.61
CA SER A 474 -1.68 -29.19 -19.15
C SER A 474 -0.32 -29.58 -18.54
N THR A 475 0.79 -29.36 -19.25
CA THR A 475 2.13 -29.54 -18.70
C THR A 475 2.73 -28.21 -18.23
N PRO A 476 3.70 -28.21 -17.31
CA PRO A 476 4.41 -26.99 -16.90
C PRO A 476 5.13 -26.26 -18.04
N ALA A 477 5.40 -26.95 -19.16
CA ALA A 477 6.01 -26.36 -20.35
C ALA A 477 5.00 -25.55 -21.19
N GLN A 478 3.69 -25.72 -20.95
CA GLN A 478 2.68 -24.97 -21.67
C GLN A 478 2.79 -23.47 -21.38
N ARG A 479 2.71 -22.67 -22.45
CA ARG A 479 2.68 -21.21 -22.37
C ARG A 479 1.49 -20.68 -23.19
N PRO A 480 0.88 -19.55 -22.79
CA PRO A 480 -0.01 -18.81 -23.66
C PRO A 480 0.72 -18.40 -24.95
N GLN A 481 -0.04 -18.07 -25.99
CA GLN A 481 0.52 -17.47 -27.19
C GLN A 481 1.32 -16.20 -26.85
N LEU A 482 2.57 -16.15 -27.28
CA LEU A 482 3.47 -15.03 -27.03
C LEU A 482 3.35 -13.98 -28.14
N LEU A 483 3.58 -12.73 -27.80
CA LEU A 483 3.85 -11.67 -28.76
C LEU A 483 5.24 -11.85 -29.40
N PRO A 484 5.46 -11.37 -30.64
CA PRO A 484 6.78 -11.38 -31.26
C PRO A 484 7.87 -10.73 -30.39
N SER A 485 7.56 -9.59 -29.76
CA SER A 485 8.46 -8.89 -28.83
C SER A 485 8.82 -9.74 -27.61
N GLN A 486 7.86 -10.48 -27.04
CA GLN A 486 8.13 -11.39 -25.91
C GLN A 486 9.02 -12.56 -26.33
N MET A 487 8.81 -13.11 -27.53
CA MET A 487 9.66 -14.16 -28.08
C MET A 487 11.10 -13.67 -28.31
N ALA A 488 11.26 -12.46 -28.84
CA ALA A 488 12.56 -11.84 -29.05
C ALA A 488 13.28 -11.61 -27.72
N VAL A 489 12.56 -11.12 -26.70
CA VAL A 489 13.11 -10.97 -25.35
C VAL A 489 13.58 -12.32 -24.78
N LEU A 490 12.74 -13.35 -24.83
CA LEU A 490 13.08 -14.67 -24.30
C LEU A 490 14.27 -15.33 -25.02
N LYS A 491 14.39 -15.15 -26.34
CA LYS A 491 15.40 -15.83 -27.15
C LYS A 491 16.73 -15.10 -27.25
N LYS A 492 16.70 -13.76 -27.22
CA LYS A 492 17.89 -12.94 -27.51
C LYS A 492 18.33 -12.13 -26.31
N VAL A 493 17.39 -11.54 -25.59
CA VAL A 493 17.69 -10.59 -24.51
C VAL A 493 18.01 -11.33 -23.20
N MET A 494 17.16 -12.26 -22.78
CA MET A 494 17.36 -12.98 -21.51
C MET A 494 18.65 -13.83 -21.49
N PRO A 495 19.01 -14.56 -22.56
CA PRO A 495 20.27 -15.27 -22.63
C PRO A 495 21.50 -14.34 -22.62
N ALA A 496 21.44 -13.21 -23.33
CA ALA A 496 22.53 -12.22 -23.32
C ALA A 496 22.75 -11.59 -21.94
N ILE A 497 21.66 -11.38 -21.17
CA ILE A 497 21.75 -10.95 -19.76
C ILE A 497 22.38 -12.07 -18.90
N ALA A 498 21.92 -13.32 -19.06
CA ALA A 498 22.44 -14.45 -18.29
C ALA A 498 23.92 -14.74 -18.57
N ASN A 499 24.39 -14.46 -19.79
CA ASN A 499 25.77 -14.63 -20.22
C ASN A 499 26.66 -13.41 -19.89
N GLY A 500 26.12 -12.34 -19.29
CA GLY A 500 26.87 -11.13 -18.96
C GLY A 500 27.24 -10.24 -20.14
N GLU A 501 26.68 -10.51 -21.33
CA GLU A 501 26.90 -9.74 -22.56
C GLU A 501 26.16 -8.39 -22.53
N VAL A 502 25.15 -8.26 -21.66
CA VAL A 502 24.40 -7.03 -21.41
C VAL A 502 24.27 -6.81 -19.89
N LEU A 503 24.96 -5.80 -19.35
CA LEU A 503 24.86 -5.41 -17.94
C LEU A 503 23.51 -4.71 -17.69
N LEU A 504 22.54 -5.46 -17.13
CA LEU A 504 21.23 -4.94 -16.74
C LEU A 504 20.92 -5.35 -15.31
N TYR A 505 21.18 -4.46 -14.35
CA TYR A 505 20.83 -4.67 -12.94
C TYR A 505 19.30 -4.73 -12.78
N LEU A 506 18.77 -5.83 -12.24
CA LEU A 506 17.37 -5.98 -11.84
C LEU A 506 17.15 -5.16 -10.56
N PRO A 507 16.33 -4.08 -10.56
CA PRO A 507 15.93 -3.48 -9.30
C PRO A 507 15.03 -4.46 -8.53
N SER A 508 15.27 -4.52 -7.23
CA SER A 508 14.63 -5.35 -6.20
C SER A 508 13.11 -5.20 -6.13
#